data_AF-A0A662Y230-F1
#
_entry.id   AF-A0A662Y230-F1
#
_cell.length_a   1.000
_cell.length_b   1.000
_cell.length_c   1.000
_cell.angle_alpha   90.00
_cell.angle_beta   90.00
_cell.angle_gamma   90.00
#
_symmetry.space_group_name_H-M   'P 1'
#
loop_
_entity.id
_entity.type
_entity.pdbx_description
1 polymer ?
#
loop_
_entity_poly.entity_id
_entity_poly.type
_entity_poly.pdbx_seq_one_letter_code
_entity_poly.pdbx_strand_id
1 'polypeptide(L)'
;MRTFFALAMAALLACSCGVAPVAALDRDEMLKVVGTVHADYHILGTYDEVQEESKEASCKREFTRDIQPVCGSNGKKYTNLSMFEYRQCMIKVQEGTELELAAMEFCKDVEMEDMENVENE
;
A
#
# COMPACT_ATOMS: atom_id res chain seq x y z
N MET A 1 51.91 -49.24 -26.22
CA MET A 1 52.22 -47.80 -26.09
C MET A 1 52.37 -47.45 -24.62
N ARG A 2 53.57 -46.97 -24.24
CA ARG A 2 53.90 -46.01 -23.17
C ARG A 2 53.52 -46.35 -21.71
N THR A 3 54.49 -47.03 -21.08
CA THR A 3 55.06 -46.84 -19.73
C THR A 3 54.54 -45.69 -18.85
N PHE A 4 54.25 -46.06 -17.60
CA PHE A 4 54.37 -45.28 -16.35
C PHE A 4 55.29 -44.06 -16.42
N PHE A 5 54.85 -42.90 -15.92
CA PHE A 5 55.70 -41.95 -15.17
C PHE A 5 54.84 -41.01 -14.32
N ALA A 6 55.21 -40.92 -13.04
CA ALA A 6 54.60 -40.10 -12.01
C ALA A 6 55.05 -38.63 -12.09
N LEU A 7 54.27 -37.76 -11.42
CA LEU A 7 54.65 -36.51 -10.73
C LEU A 7 55.50 -35.48 -11.50
N ALA A 8 54.98 -34.24 -11.63
CA ALA A 8 55.43 -33.07 -10.86
C ALA A 8 55.27 -31.72 -11.59
N MET A 9 55.06 -30.66 -10.78
CA MET A 9 55.38 -29.23 -11.01
C MET A 9 54.55 -28.46 -12.04
N ALA A 10 54.23 -27.17 -11.89
CA ALA A 10 54.32 -26.19 -10.82
C ALA A 10 53.54 -24.94 -11.30
N ALA A 11 53.13 -24.12 -10.34
CA ALA A 11 52.47 -22.83 -10.52
C ALA A 11 53.22 -21.85 -11.45
N LEU A 12 52.48 -20.82 -11.94
CA LEU A 12 52.86 -19.46 -12.40
C LEU A 12 51.80 -19.03 -13.44
N LEU A 13 51.04 -17.94 -13.37
CA LEU A 13 51.27 -16.59 -12.83
C LEU A 13 49.94 -15.88 -12.53
N ALA A 14 49.96 -15.05 -11.48
CA ALA A 14 48.92 -14.08 -11.17
C ALA A 14 48.95 -12.88 -12.13
N CYS A 15 47.78 -12.44 -12.59
CA CYS A 15 47.46 -11.07 -13.01
C CYS A 15 46.06 -10.79 -12.44
N SER A 16 45.96 -10.08 -11.31
CA SER A 16 45.63 -8.64 -11.25
C SER A 16 44.40 -8.30 -12.11
N CYS A 17 43.24 -7.90 -11.60
CA CYS A 17 42.87 -7.35 -10.31
C CYS A 17 41.59 -8.03 -9.86
N GLY A 18 41.45 -8.31 -8.57
CA GLY A 18 40.13 -8.61 -8.02
C GLY A 18 39.21 -7.44 -8.36
N VAL A 19 38.26 -7.66 -9.27
CA VAL A 19 37.02 -6.90 -9.21
C VAL A 19 36.48 -7.22 -7.82
N ALA A 20 36.68 -6.29 -6.89
CA ALA A 20 35.76 -6.21 -5.76
C ALA A 20 34.36 -6.27 -6.38
N PRO A 21 33.41 -7.04 -5.84
CA PRO A 21 32.03 -6.75 -6.16
C PRO A 21 31.86 -5.31 -5.72
N VAL A 22 31.89 -4.38 -6.67
CA VAL A 22 31.28 -3.08 -6.49
C VAL A 22 29.89 -3.48 -6.07
N ALA A 23 29.58 -3.31 -4.79
CA ALA A 23 28.23 -3.47 -4.28
C ALA A 23 27.40 -2.54 -5.13
N ALA A 24 26.79 -3.11 -6.17
CA ALA A 24 25.92 -2.43 -7.07
C ALA A 24 24.83 -1.86 -6.16
N LEU A 25 24.84 -0.54 -5.99
CA LEU A 25 23.80 0.29 -5.39
C LEU A 25 22.72 -0.55 -4.70
N ASP A 26 22.97 -0.94 -3.45
CA ASP A 26 21.96 -1.63 -2.67
C ASP A 26 20.80 -0.65 -2.52
N ARG A 27 19.70 -0.95 -3.22
CA ARG A 27 18.50 -0.11 -3.27
C ARG A 27 18.04 0.23 -1.85
N ASP A 28 18.25 -0.69 -0.92
CA ASP A 28 17.87 -0.58 0.49
C ASP A 28 18.71 0.48 1.24
N GLU A 29 19.99 0.65 0.90
CA GLU A 29 20.84 1.69 1.49
C GLU A 29 20.48 3.08 0.94
N MET A 30 20.13 3.17 -0.35
CA MET A 30 19.63 4.40 -0.97
C MET A 30 18.30 4.84 -0.34
N LEU A 31 17.40 3.89 -0.07
CA LEU A 31 16.11 4.15 0.59
C LEU A 31 16.28 4.71 2.00
N LYS A 32 17.29 4.26 2.74
CA LYS A 32 17.63 4.77 4.07
C LYS A 32 18.06 6.23 4.06
N VAL A 33 18.76 6.66 3.00
CA VAL A 33 19.19 8.06 2.84
C VAL A 33 18.03 8.93 2.34
N VAL A 34 17.30 8.49 1.30
CA VAL A 34 16.17 9.24 0.73
C VAL A 34 15.04 9.43 1.75
N GLY A 35 14.81 8.43 2.63
CA GLY A 35 13.83 8.49 3.71
C GLY A 35 14.07 9.59 4.76
N THR A 36 15.30 10.10 4.87
CA THR A 36 15.67 11.08 5.92
C THR A 36 15.44 12.54 5.50
N VAL A 37 15.23 12.84 4.22
CA VAL A 37 15.24 14.24 3.74
C VAL A 37 13.84 14.83 3.59
N HIS A 38 12.82 14.06 3.17
CA HIS A 38 11.40 14.43 3.36
C HIS A 38 10.46 13.28 2.93
N ALA A 39 10.64 12.06 3.48
CA ALA A 39 9.70 10.99 3.18
C ALA A 39 8.56 11.02 4.19
N ASP A 40 7.46 11.66 3.80
CA ASP A 40 6.16 11.07 4.09
C ASP A 40 6.24 9.59 3.66
N TYR A 41 6.09 8.67 4.61
CA TYR A 41 6.57 7.28 4.54
C TYR A 41 5.80 6.40 3.54
N HIS A 42 5.04 6.98 2.61
CA HIS A 42 4.15 6.24 1.71
C HIS A 42 4.82 5.63 0.45
N ILE A 43 6.10 5.88 0.16
CA ILE A 43 6.71 5.41 -1.11
C ILE A 43 7.67 4.23 -0.91
N LEU A 44 7.20 3.17 -0.24
CA LEU A 44 7.75 1.81 -0.41
C LEU A 44 6.66 0.83 -0.87
N GLY A 45 5.71 1.31 -1.67
CA GLY A 45 4.72 0.45 -2.30
C GLY A 45 5.28 -0.27 -3.53
N THR A 46 4.85 -1.52 -3.75
CA THR A 46 4.93 -2.12 -5.09
C THR A 46 4.11 -1.27 -6.08
N TYR A 47 4.39 -1.34 -7.39
CA TYR A 47 3.67 -0.52 -8.40
C TYR A 47 2.14 -0.67 -8.33
N ASP A 48 1.66 -1.83 -7.85
CA ASP A 48 0.23 -2.10 -7.68
C ASP A 48 -0.34 -1.31 -6.48
N GLU A 49 0.40 -1.19 -5.38
CA GLU A 49 0.01 -0.40 -4.20
C GLU A 49 -0.08 1.11 -4.51
N VAL A 50 0.87 1.63 -5.30
CA VAL A 50 0.87 3.05 -5.73
C VAL A 50 -0.33 3.37 -6.63
N GLN A 51 -0.79 2.41 -7.43
CA GLN A 51 -1.96 2.60 -8.29
C GLN A 51 -3.27 2.60 -7.50
N GLU A 52 -3.42 1.73 -6.51
CA GLU A 52 -4.62 1.72 -5.67
C GLU A 52 -4.75 3.01 -4.85
N GLU A 53 -3.64 3.49 -4.26
CA GLU A 53 -3.60 4.77 -3.55
C GLU A 53 -4.01 5.95 -4.46
N SER A 54 -3.57 5.95 -5.73
CA SER A 54 -3.95 6.98 -6.69
C SER A 54 -5.45 6.98 -7.03
N LYS A 55 -6.09 5.80 -7.04
CA LYS A 55 -7.52 5.68 -7.31
C LYS A 55 -8.34 6.09 -6.09
N GLU A 56 -7.89 5.77 -4.88
CA GLU A 56 -8.54 6.22 -3.65
C GLU A 56 -8.51 7.74 -3.52
N ALA A 57 -7.39 8.37 -3.92
CA ALA A 57 -7.26 9.82 -3.97
C ALA A 57 -8.28 10.50 -4.91
N SER A 58 -8.88 9.76 -5.84
CA SER A 58 -9.95 10.29 -6.71
C SER A 58 -11.30 10.44 -5.98
N CYS A 59 -11.49 9.77 -4.84
CA CYS A 59 -12.70 9.88 -4.05
C CYS A 59 -12.76 11.21 -3.30
N LYS A 60 -13.88 11.91 -3.45
CA LYS A 60 -14.08 13.25 -2.92
C LYS A 60 -14.24 13.23 -1.39
N ARG A 61 -13.31 13.86 -0.66
CA ARG A 61 -13.34 14.00 0.81
C ARG A 61 -14.03 15.29 1.27
N GLU A 62 -15.26 15.52 0.82
CA GLU A 62 -16.09 16.62 1.29
C GLU A 62 -17.20 16.07 2.18
N PHE A 63 -17.12 16.37 3.48
CA PHE A 63 -18.05 15.86 4.48
C PHE A 63 -18.87 16.98 5.08
N THR A 64 -20.15 16.70 5.29
CA THR A 64 -21.03 17.52 6.12
C THR A 64 -21.14 16.91 7.53
N ARG A 65 -21.43 17.73 8.53
CA ARG A 65 -21.58 17.30 9.94
C ARG A 65 -23.02 17.09 10.36
N ASP A 66 -23.97 17.15 9.43
CA ASP A 66 -25.36 16.84 9.73
C ASP A 66 -25.51 15.35 10.04
N ILE A 67 -26.43 15.04 10.95
CA ILE A 67 -26.75 13.67 11.35
C ILE A 67 -28.10 13.34 10.69
N GLN A 68 -28.03 12.78 9.49
CA GLN A 68 -29.17 12.34 8.69
C GLN A 68 -28.91 10.90 8.21
N PRO A 69 -29.11 9.89 9.08
CA PRO A 69 -28.55 8.58 8.84
C PRO A 69 -29.15 7.88 7.62
N VAL A 70 -28.30 7.19 6.87
CA VAL A 70 -28.68 6.36 5.71
C VAL A 70 -28.19 4.93 5.87
N CYS A 71 -28.91 3.98 5.30
CA CYS A 71 -28.57 2.56 5.33
C CYS A 71 -27.95 2.16 4.00
N GLY A 72 -26.79 1.49 4.05
CA GLY A 72 -26.17 0.89 2.88
C GLY A 72 -26.59 -0.56 2.68
N SER A 73 -26.53 -1.03 1.43
CA SER A 73 -26.79 -2.42 1.05
C SER A 73 -25.82 -3.42 1.69
N ASN A 74 -24.69 -2.94 2.21
CA ASN A 74 -23.74 -3.71 3.01
C ASN A 74 -24.16 -3.88 4.49
N GLY A 75 -25.34 -3.39 4.88
CA GLY A 75 -25.86 -3.53 6.23
C GLY A 75 -25.24 -2.55 7.23
N LYS A 76 -24.52 -1.53 6.75
CA LYS A 76 -23.96 -0.47 7.58
C LYS A 76 -24.83 0.78 7.57
N LYS A 77 -24.87 1.47 8.70
CA LYS A 77 -25.55 2.76 8.86
C LYS A 77 -24.51 3.88 8.83
N TYR A 78 -24.69 4.82 7.91
CA TYR A 78 -23.79 5.97 7.72
C TYR A 78 -24.42 7.23 8.29
N THR A 79 -23.61 8.12 8.87
CA THR A 79 -24.06 9.33 9.59
C THR A 79 -24.89 10.27 8.72
N ASN A 80 -24.51 10.40 7.44
CA ASN A 80 -25.24 11.17 6.43
C ASN A 80 -24.91 10.69 5.01
N LEU A 81 -25.57 11.30 4.02
CA LEU A 81 -25.38 10.97 2.61
C LEU A 81 -23.95 11.25 2.13
N SER A 82 -23.30 12.34 2.57
CA SER A 82 -21.92 12.64 2.15
C SER A 82 -20.94 11.55 2.57
N MET A 83 -21.12 11.01 3.79
CA MET A 83 -20.31 9.90 4.28
C MET A 83 -20.61 8.60 3.52
N PHE A 84 -21.87 8.36 3.17
CA PHE A 84 -22.26 7.22 2.33
C PHE A 84 -21.63 7.31 0.93
N GLU A 85 -21.71 8.45 0.25
CA GLU A 85 -21.17 8.65 -1.10
C GLU A 85 -19.64 8.48 -1.13
N TYR A 86 -18.95 9.02 -0.13
CA TYR A 86 -17.52 8.79 0.02
C TYR A 86 -17.21 7.28 0.15
N ARG A 87 -17.95 6.57 1.00
CA ARG A 87 -17.77 5.14 1.21
C ARG A 87 -18.14 4.31 -0.01
N GLN A 88 -19.16 4.70 -0.76
CA GLN A 88 -19.54 4.11 -2.04
C GLN A 88 -18.37 4.22 -3.05
N CYS A 89 -17.74 5.39 -3.16
CA CYS A 89 -16.57 5.57 -4.01
C CYS A 89 -15.39 4.68 -3.58
N MET A 90 -15.07 4.66 -2.28
CA MET A 90 -13.95 3.88 -1.75
C MET A 90 -14.15 2.38 -2.02
N ILE A 91 -15.34 1.83 -1.74
CA ILE A 91 -15.66 0.43 -1.99
C ILE A 91 -15.56 0.11 -3.50
N LYS A 92 -16.04 1.02 -4.36
CA LYS A 92 -15.94 0.85 -5.81
C LYS A 92 -14.48 0.79 -6.30
N VAL A 93 -13.60 1.59 -5.71
CA VAL A 93 -12.18 1.62 -6.05
C VAL A 93 -11.45 0.39 -5.52
N GLN A 94 -11.69 0.00 -4.27
CA GLN A 94 -10.97 -1.07 -3.58
C GLN A 94 -11.48 -2.47 -3.95
N GLU A 95 -12.79 -2.63 -4.03
CA GLU A 95 -13.44 -3.95 -4.18
C GLU A 95 -14.11 -4.13 -5.55
N GLY A 96 -14.26 -3.05 -6.33
CA GLY A 96 -14.96 -3.10 -7.62
C GLY A 96 -16.48 -3.33 -7.49
N THR A 97 -17.03 -3.18 -6.28
CA THR A 97 -18.46 -3.36 -6.00
C THR A 97 -19.17 -2.02 -5.81
N GLU A 98 -20.46 -1.97 -6.09
CA GLU A 98 -21.27 -0.75 -5.92
C GLU A 98 -22.08 -0.86 -4.62
N LEU A 99 -21.90 0.11 -3.72
CA LEU A 99 -22.72 0.24 -2.53
C LEU A 99 -24.02 0.96 -2.88
N GLU A 100 -25.17 0.43 -2.50
CA GLU A 100 -26.48 1.04 -2.80
C GLU A 100 -27.17 1.48 -1.52
N LEU A 101 -28.11 2.42 -1.64
CA LEU A 101 -28.99 2.78 -0.54
C LEU A 101 -29.99 1.65 -0.30
N ALA A 102 -30.06 1.19 0.95
CA ALA A 102 -31.05 0.23 1.41
C ALA A 102 -32.12 0.92 2.27
N ALA A 103 -33.25 0.25 2.44
CA ALA A 103 -34.29 0.69 3.35
C ALA A 103 -33.75 0.70 4.79
N MET A 104 -34.08 1.73 5.58
CA MET A 104 -33.57 1.88 6.95
C MET A 104 -33.96 0.71 7.87
N GLU A 105 -35.03 0.00 7.55
CA GLU A 105 -35.47 -1.22 8.21
C GLU A 105 -34.39 -2.31 8.19
N PHE A 106 -33.57 -2.37 7.13
CA PHE A 106 -32.46 -3.32 7.02
C PHE A 106 -31.35 -3.04 8.04
N CYS A 107 -31.08 -1.76 8.33
CA CYS A 107 -30.07 -1.33 9.29
C CYS A 107 -30.69 -0.93 10.65
N LYS A 108 -31.93 -1.33 10.95
CA LYS A 108 -32.68 -0.80 12.10
C LYS A 108 -31.95 -1.00 13.43
N ASP A 109 -31.39 -2.20 13.63
CA ASP A 109 -30.71 -2.61 14.86
C ASP A 109 -29.18 -2.43 14.80
N VAL A 110 -28.69 -1.78 13.73
CA VAL A 110 -27.26 -1.49 13.54
C VAL A 110 -26.94 -0.14 14.17
N GLU A 111 -26.00 -0.11 15.11
CA GLU A 111 -25.48 1.15 15.66
C GLU A 111 -24.81 1.96 14.55
N MET A 112 -24.93 3.30 14.60
CA MET A 112 -24.16 4.14 13.68
C MET A 112 -22.70 3.95 14.04
N GLU A 113 -21.83 3.68 13.06
CA GLU A 113 -20.39 3.72 13.33
C GLU A 113 -20.07 5.16 13.77
N ASP A 114 -19.88 5.33 15.08
CA ASP A 114 -19.77 6.64 15.71
C ASP A 114 -18.64 7.43 15.05
N MET A 115 -18.94 8.70 14.76
CA MET A 115 -17.93 9.71 14.48
C MET A 115 -17.08 9.84 15.75
N GLU A 116 -16.08 8.96 15.92
CA GLU A 116 -15.13 9.08 17.01
C GLU A 116 -14.62 10.54 17.01
N ASN A 117 -14.94 11.20 18.11
CA ASN A 117 -14.68 12.59 18.45
C ASN A 117 -13.59 13.25 17.59
N VAL A 118 -13.98 14.06 16.60
CA VAL A 118 -13.14 15.20 16.17
C VAL A 118 -13.39 16.35 17.15
N GLU A 119 -13.15 16.09 18.43
CA GLU A 119 -13.00 17.11 19.45
C GLU A 119 -11.81 16.71 20.33
N ASN A 120 -10.70 17.42 20.09
CA ASN A 120 -9.49 17.57 20.92
C ASN A 120 -8.37 16.52 20.72
N GLU A 121 -7.41 16.78 19.84
CA GLU A 121 -6.08 17.39 20.11
C GLU A 121 -5.35 17.76 18.81
#